data_AF-A0A1R4KPW4-F1
#
_entry.id   AF-A0A1R4KPW4-F1
#
_cell.length_a   1.000
_cell.length_b   1.000
_cell.length_c   1.000
_cell.angle_alpha   90.00
_cell.angle_beta   90.00
_cell.angle_gamma   90.00
#
_symmetry.space_group_name_H-M   'P 1'
#
loop_
_entity.id
_entity.type
_entity.pdbx_description
1 polymer ?
#
loop_
_entity_poly.entity_id
_entity_poly.type
_entity_poly.pdbx_seq_one_letter_code
_entity_poly.pdbx_strand_id
1 'polypeptide(L)'
;MTNVVRIKHTSGAKQRIENAHKIMGLANTLSNQLEGIFNQWTKVKVTDREVKKLIQLALCPNKETLDLINKGADDEISTVFKNVIDNAFLYAMTSDTQQMNTTKGTLFGAYNAVTGYFQNVRNYKDDEAKLQSIVLGGTAQLKSQKAFELCTSFAFDGAEILNLN
;
A
#
# COMPACT_ATOMS: atom_id res chain seq x y z
N MET A 1 21.29 -14.33 31.41
CA MET A 1 20.85 -13.77 30.12
C MET A 1 22.06 -13.16 29.43
N THR A 2 22.69 -13.86 28.49
CA THR A 2 23.82 -13.32 27.72
C THR A 2 23.28 -12.71 26.44
N ASN A 3 23.05 -11.40 26.45
CA ASN A 3 22.69 -10.59 25.27
C ASN A 3 23.93 -10.36 24.39
N VAL A 4 24.59 -11.45 23.98
CA VAL A 4 25.78 -11.40 23.13
C VAL A 4 25.46 -12.03 21.79
N VAL A 5 25.32 -11.21 20.76
CA VAL A 5 25.24 -11.69 19.38
C VAL A 5 26.66 -11.86 18.84
N ARG A 6 27.07 -13.11 18.61
CA ARG A 6 28.39 -13.42 18.04
C ARG A 6 28.25 -13.60 16.53
N ILE A 7 28.87 -12.71 15.76
CA ILE A 7 28.89 -12.78 14.30
C ILE A 7 30.21 -13.37 13.85
N LYS A 8 30.17 -14.45 13.05
CA LYS A 8 31.38 -15.07 12.50
C LYS A 8 32.09 -14.09 11.56
N HIS A 9 33.37 -13.81 11.81
CA HIS A 9 34.17 -12.97 10.93
C HIS A 9 34.37 -13.70 9.60
N THR A 10 33.61 -13.28 8.59
CA THR A 10 33.69 -13.74 7.21
C THR A 10 34.10 -12.56 6.34
N SER A 11 34.73 -12.79 5.18
CA SER A 11 35.08 -11.71 4.25
C SER A 11 33.82 -10.88 3.94
N GLY A 12 33.89 -9.57 4.21
CA GLY A 12 32.78 -8.63 4.07
C GLY A 12 31.78 -8.56 5.23
N ALA A 13 31.97 -9.29 6.34
CA ALA A 13 31.05 -9.24 7.49
C ALA A 13 30.93 -7.82 8.08
N LYS A 14 32.07 -7.13 8.26
CA LYS A 14 32.11 -5.74 8.72
C LYS A 14 31.34 -4.80 7.77
N GLN A 15 31.62 -4.87 6.47
CA GLN A 15 30.93 -4.07 5.44
C GLN A 15 29.42 -4.31 5.44
N ARG A 16 28.97 -5.56 5.54
CA ARG A 16 27.54 -5.92 5.60
C ARG A 16 26.86 -5.34 6.84
N ILE A 17 27.53 -5.36 8.00
CA ILE A 17 27.02 -4.76 9.24
C ILE A 17 26.95 -3.24 9.12
N GLU A 18 27.98 -2.59 8.58
CA GLU A 18 27.98 -1.13 8.35
C GLU A 18 26.87 -0.72 7.36
N ASN A 19 26.68 -1.47 6.29
CA ASN A 19 25.58 -1.25 5.34
C ASN A 19 24.22 -1.46 6.02
N ALA A 20 24.06 -2.50 6.82
CA ALA A 20 22.83 -2.73 7.59
C ALA A 20 22.54 -1.57 8.54
N HIS A 21 23.54 -1.06 9.27
CA HIS A 21 23.39 0.10 10.14
C HIS A 21 22.94 1.35 9.37
N LYS A 22 23.53 1.63 8.20
CA LYS A 22 23.10 2.73 7.33
C LYS A 22 21.65 2.55 6.86
N ILE A 23 21.28 1.35 6.42
CA ILE A 23 19.90 1.03 5.99
C ILE A 23 18.92 1.25 7.17
N MET A 24 19.28 0.81 8.38
CA MET A 24 18.46 1.02 9.57
C MET A 24 18.30 2.51 9.92
N GLY A 25 19.37 3.31 9.78
CA GLY A 25 19.29 4.76 9.98
C GLY A 25 18.36 5.45 8.97
N LEU A 26 18.45 5.06 7.69
CA LEU A 26 17.53 5.54 6.65
C LEU A 26 16.09 5.11 6.92
N ALA A 27 15.86 3.86 7.31
CA ALA A 27 14.54 3.34 7.65
C ALA A 27 13.92 4.07 8.85
N ASN A 28 14.70 4.40 9.88
CA ASN A 28 14.25 5.19 11.03
C ASN A 28 13.80 6.59 10.61
N THR A 29 14.57 7.24 9.74
CA THR A 29 14.23 8.58 9.22
C THR A 29 12.96 8.53 8.37
N LEU A 30 12.86 7.54 7.49
CA LEU A 30 11.68 7.31 6.66
C LEU A 30 10.43 7.02 7.51
N SER A 31 10.57 6.25 8.60
CA SER A 31 9.45 5.94 9.50
C SER A 31 8.85 7.19 10.12
N ASN A 32 9.69 8.12 10.59
CA ASN A 32 9.22 9.41 11.14
C ASN A 32 8.52 10.27 10.08
N GLN A 33 9.02 10.27 8.84
CA GLN A 33 8.39 11.00 7.73
C GLN A 33 7.03 10.40 7.37
N LEU A 34 6.95 9.08 7.25
CA LEU A 34 5.71 8.36 6.95
C LEU A 34 4.67 8.55 8.06
N GLU A 35 5.08 8.53 9.34
CA GLU A 35 4.19 8.82 10.46
C GLU A 35 3.54 10.21 10.30
N GLY A 36 4.33 11.24 9.98
CA GLY A 36 3.81 12.59 9.73
C GLY A 36 2.79 12.63 8.60
N ILE A 37 3.09 11.97 7.48
CA ILE A 37 2.21 11.90 6.30
C ILE A 37 0.92 11.15 6.63
N PHE A 38 1.00 9.98 7.27
CA PHE A 38 -0.17 9.19 7.64
C PHE A 38 -1.06 9.92 8.64
N ASN A 39 -0.46 10.59 9.64
CA ASN A 39 -1.20 11.42 10.58
C ASN A 39 -1.95 12.57 9.87
N GLN A 40 -1.39 13.16 8.82
CA GLN A 40 -2.10 14.13 7.99
C GLN A 40 -3.25 13.49 7.22
N TRP A 41 -3.03 12.31 6.63
CA TRP A 41 -4.06 11.60 5.87
C TRP A 41 -5.26 11.15 6.71
N THR A 42 -5.11 10.96 8.03
CA THR A 42 -6.26 10.71 8.92
C THR A 42 -7.24 11.89 8.99
N LYS A 43 -6.81 13.10 8.63
CA LYS A 43 -7.62 14.32 8.66
C LYS A 43 -8.29 14.61 7.32
N VAL A 44 -7.75 14.08 6.22
CA VAL A 44 -8.28 14.25 4.87
C VAL A 44 -9.49 13.33 4.70
N LYS A 45 -10.66 13.92 4.41
CA LYS A 45 -11.90 13.17 4.19
C LYS A 45 -12.01 12.67 2.76
N VAL A 46 -12.49 11.44 2.62
CA VAL A 46 -12.64 10.75 1.34
C VAL A 46 -13.99 10.04 1.35
N THR A 47 -14.73 10.16 0.26
CA THR A 47 -16.02 9.50 0.03
C THR A 47 -15.82 8.06 -0.44
N ASP A 48 -16.83 7.21 -0.22
CA ASP A 48 -16.78 5.80 -0.63
C ASP A 48 -16.50 5.62 -2.13
N ARG A 49 -17.02 6.55 -2.96
CA ARG A 49 -16.76 6.55 -4.41
C ARG A 49 -15.29 6.82 -4.73
N GLU A 50 -14.70 7.80 -4.06
CA GLU A 50 -13.28 8.13 -4.22
C GLU A 50 -12.38 7.01 -3.69
N VAL A 51 -12.74 6.37 -2.57
CA VAL A 51 -12.03 5.19 -2.06
C VAL A 51 -12.01 4.08 -3.10
N LYS A 52 -13.17 3.74 -3.68
CA LYS A 52 -13.27 2.69 -4.70
C LYS A 52 -12.47 3.05 -5.95
N LYS A 53 -12.51 4.30 -6.42
CA LYS A 53 -11.74 4.77 -7.58
C LYS A 53 -10.24 4.73 -7.31
N LEU A 54 -9.80 5.15 -6.13
CA LEU A 54 -8.39 5.10 -5.72
C LEU A 54 -7.88 3.67 -5.69
N ILE A 55 -8.64 2.73 -5.13
CA ILE A 55 -8.31 1.29 -5.13
C ILE A 55 -8.19 0.78 -6.57
N GLN A 56 -9.14 1.12 -7.45
CA GLN A 56 -9.13 0.72 -8.86
C GLN A 56 -7.85 1.22 -9.56
N LEU A 57 -7.49 2.50 -9.41
CA LEU A 57 -6.28 3.07 -10.00
C LEU A 57 -5.00 2.48 -9.42
N ALA A 58 -4.95 2.28 -8.10
CA ALA A 58 -3.79 1.73 -7.41
C ALA A 58 -3.51 0.27 -7.80
N LEU A 59 -4.57 -0.54 -7.93
CA LEU A 59 -4.48 -1.97 -8.21
C LEU A 59 -4.42 -2.29 -9.71
N CYS A 60 -4.61 -1.30 -10.59
CA CYS A 60 -4.66 -1.45 -12.04
C CYS A 60 -3.44 -2.26 -12.56
N PRO A 61 -3.64 -3.40 -13.25
CA PRO A 61 -2.55 -4.31 -13.58
C PRO A 61 -1.66 -3.82 -14.72
N ASN A 62 -2.23 -3.11 -15.70
CA ASN A 62 -1.55 -2.67 -16.92
C ASN A 62 -2.23 -1.44 -17.53
N LYS A 63 -1.58 -0.84 -18.54
CA LYS A 63 -2.09 0.37 -19.22
C LYS A 63 -3.39 0.13 -19.97
N GLU A 64 -3.58 -1.04 -20.56
CA GLU A 64 -4.82 -1.38 -21.27
C GLU A 64 -6.03 -1.36 -20.33
N THR A 65 -5.89 -1.92 -19.13
CA THR A 65 -6.94 -1.86 -18.11
C THR A 65 -7.18 -0.43 -17.64
N LEU A 66 -6.14 0.41 -17.57
CA LEU A 66 -6.29 1.84 -17.27
C LEU A 66 -7.12 2.55 -18.35
N ASP A 67 -6.84 2.28 -19.63
CA ASP A 67 -7.62 2.84 -20.74
C ASP A 67 -9.08 2.42 -20.69
N LEU A 68 -9.37 1.15 -20.34
CA LEU A 68 -10.74 0.66 -20.15
C LEU A 68 -11.44 1.37 -18.99
N ILE A 69 -10.76 1.56 -17.86
CA ILE A 69 -11.25 2.31 -16.71
C ILE A 69 -11.61 3.75 -17.11
N ASN A 70 -10.76 4.39 -17.92
CA ASN A 70 -10.95 5.78 -18.35
C ASN A 70 -12.08 5.94 -19.36
N LYS A 71 -12.30 4.92 -20.21
CA LYS A 71 -13.43 4.88 -21.15
C LYS A 71 -14.76 4.49 -20.48
N GLY A 72 -14.75 4.07 -19.22
CA GLY A 72 -15.93 3.55 -18.53
C GLY A 72 -16.41 2.20 -19.10
N ALA A 73 -15.52 1.45 -19.76
CA ALA A 73 -15.83 0.15 -20.35
C ALA A 73 -15.75 -0.96 -19.30
N ASP A 74 -16.55 -0.83 -18.23
CA ASP A 74 -16.51 -1.74 -17.08
C ASP A 74 -16.77 -3.19 -17.49
N ASP A 75 -17.57 -3.46 -18.52
CA ASP A 75 -17.88 -4.80 -19.02
C ASP A 75 -16.65 -5.53 -19.59
N GLU A 76 -15.67 -4.79 -20.12
CA GLU A 76 -14.44 -5.34 -20.69
C GLU A 76 -13.37 -5.62 -19.62
N ILE A 77 -13.57 -5.09 -18.41
CA ILE A 77 -12.64 -5.31 -17.30
C ILE A 77 -12.78 -6.74 -16.77
N SER A 78 -11.64 -7.44 -16.66
CA SER A 78 -11.60 -8.83 -16.18
C SER A 78 -12.29 -9.00 -14.82
N THR A 79 -13.07 -10.08 -14.68
CA THR A 79 -13.75 -10.43 -13.42
C THR A 79 -12.77 -10.61 -12.27
N VAL A 80 -11.58 -11.13 -12.53
CA VAL A 80 -10.53 -11.29 -11.52
C VAL A 80 -10.14 -9.93 -10.94
N PHE A 81 -9.95 -8.91 -11.78
CA PHE A 81 -9.60 -7.57 -11.30
C PHE A 81 -10.76 -6.89 -10.57
N LYS A 82 -12.00 -7.04 -11.05
CA LYS A 82 -13.21 -6.57 -10.33
C LYS A 82 -13.28 -7.16 -8.92
N ASN A 83 -13.10 -8.47 -8.79
CA ASN A 83 -13.09 -9.16 -7.50
C ASN A 83 -11.98 -8.64 -6.57
N VAL A 84 -10.80 -8.33 -7.11
CA VAL A 84 -9.69 -7.76 -6.33
C VAL A 84 -10.08 -6.38 -5.77
N ILE A 85 -10.67 -5.51 -6.60
CA ILE A 85 -11.14 -4.18 -6.18
C ILE A 85 -12.23 -4.32 -5.12
N ASP A 86 -13.23 -5.17 -5.36
CA ASP A 86 -14.38 -5.32 -4.46
C ASP A 86 -13.95 -5.93 -3.12
N ASN A 87 -13.00 -6.87 -3.10
CA ASN A 87 -12.46 -7.41 -1.86
C ASN A 87 -11.65 -6.37 -1.06
N ALA A 88 -10.83 -5.55 -1.73
CA ALA A 88 -10.10 -4.47 -1.07
C ALA A 88 -11.05 -3.38 -0.53
N PHE A 89 -12.09 -3.06 -1.30
CA PHE A 89 -13.13 -2.12 -0.88
C PHE A 89 -13.95 -2.68 0.29
N LEU A 90 -14.34 -3.95 0.24
CA LEU A 90 -15.03 -4.64 1.33
C LEU A 90 -14.20 -4.61 2.61
N TYR A 91 -12.89 -4.86 2.52
CA TYR A 91 -11.98 -4.75 3.66
C TYR A 91 -12.01 -3.34 4.28
N ALA A 92 -11.97 -2.29 3.45
CA ALA A 92 -12.11 -0.90 3.91
C ALA A 92 -13.43 -0.64 4.66
N MET A 93 -14.51 -1.27 4.21
CA MET A 93 -15.86 -1.00 4.72
C MET A 93 -16.26 -1.88 5.92
N THR A 94 -15.57 -3.01 6.14
CA THR A 94 -16.02 -4.02 7.12
C THR A 94 -14.98 -4.40 8.16
N SER A 95 -13.68 -4.22 7.89
CA SER A 95 -12.64 -4.56 8.87
C SER A 95 -12.71 -3.64 10.08
N ASP A 96 -12.66 -4.19 11.31
CA ASP A 96 -12.67 -3.43 12.56
C ASP A 96 -11.57 -2.35 12.58
N THR A 97 -10.39 -2.70 12.07
CA THR A 97 -9.24 -1.78 11.96
C THR A 97 -9.46 -0.64 10.96
N GLN A 98 -10.42 -0.78 10.04
CA GLN A 98 -10.79 0.25 9.08
C GLN A 98 -12.00 1.08 9.53
N GLN A 99 -12.76 0.60 10.52
CA GLN A 99 -13.89 1.33 11.11
C GLN A 99 -13.49 2.27 12.26
N MET A 100 -12.19 2.38 12.57
CA MET A 100 -11.66 3.31 13.57
C MET A 100 -11.78 4.77 13.11
N ASN A 101 -11.76 5.72 14.07
CA ASN A 101 -11.85 7.15 13.78
C ASN A 101 -10.73 7.69 12.86
N THR A 102 -9.55 7.05 12.88
CA THR A 102 -8.38 7.45 12.09
C THR A 102 -8.40 6.90 10.66
N THR A 103 -9.24 5.91 10.37
CA THR A 103 -9.30 5.22 9.08
C THR A 103 -10.63 5.47 8.37
N LYS A 104 -11.75 5.40 9.09
CA LYS A 104 -13.09 5.48 8.50
C LYS A 104 -13.34 6.82 7.81
N GLY A 105 -13.59 6.77 6.50
CA GLY A 105 -13.83 7.95 5.67
C GLY A 105 -12.61 8.89 5.58
N THR A 106 -11.41 8.35 5.77
CA THR A 106 -10.15 9.10 5.69
C THR A 106 -9.29 8.60 4.55
N LEU A 107 -8.37 9.44 4.06
CA LEU A 107 -7.40 9.05 3.06
C LEU A 107 -6.44 7.96 3.58
N PHE A 108 -6.13 7.97 4.88
CA PHE A 108 -5.35 6.91 5.50
C PHE A 108 -6.07 5.56 5.45
N GLY A 109 -7.40 5.53 5.64
CA GLY A 109 -8.21 4.34 5.40
C GLY A 109 -8.20 3.88 3.95
N ALA A 110 -8.28 4.82 3.00
CA ALA A 110 -8.20 4.49 1.57
C ALA A 110 -6.86 3.83 1.19
N TYR A 111 -5.74 4.35 1.71
CA TYR A 111 -4.42 3.74 1.56
C TYR A 111 -4.38 2.33 2.19
N ASN A 112 -4.90 2.20 3.42
CA ASN A 112 -4.94 0.93 4.14
C ASN A 112 -5.86 -0.11 3.50
N ALA A 113 -6.83 0.28 2.69
CA ALA A 113 -7.63 -0.66 1.89
C ALA A 113 -6.74 -1.44 0.92
N VAL A 114 -5.81 -0.75 0.25
CA VAL A 114 -4.88 -1.37 -0.71
C VAL A 114 -3.85 -2.22 0.00
N THR A 115 -3.15 -1.68 1.01
CA THR A 115 -2.10 -2.42 1.72
C THR A 115 -2.69 -3.56 2.56
N GLY A 116 -3.82 -3.31 3.22
CA GLY A 116 -4.57 -4.28 4.02
C GLY A 116 -5.15 -5.41 3.19
N TYR A 117 -5.55 -5.18 1.93
CA TYR A 117 -5.92 -6.27 1.02
C TYR A 117 -4.78 -7.27 0.86
N PHE A 118 -3.57 -6.81 0.54
CA PHE A 118 -2.41 -7.70 0.41
C PHE A 118 -2.00 -8.31 1.74
N GLN A 119 -2.16 -7.62 2.86
CA GLN A 119 -1.77 -8.15 4.16
C GLN A 119 -2.76 -9.18 4.71
N ASN A 120 -4.07 -8.97 4.55
CA ASN A 120 -5.09 -9.66 5.34
C ASN A 120 -6.12 -10.43 4.50
N VAL A 121 -6.29 -10.10 3.22
CA VAL A 121 -7.36 -10.67 2.38
C VAL A 121 -6.81 -11.60 1.30
N ARG A 122 -5.71 -11.19 0.66
CA ARG A 122 -5.08 -11.98 -0.38
C ARG A 122 -4.47 -13.26 0.20
N ASN A 123 -4.83 -14.39 -0.39
CA ASN A 123 -4.21 -15.67 -0.08
C ASN A 123 -2.83 -15.79 -0.74
N TYR A 124 -1.87 -16.28 0.03
CA TYR A 124 -0.52 -16.62 -0.43
C TYR A 124 -0.29 -18.12 -0.24
N LYS A 125 0.65 -18.67 -1.02
CA LYS A 125 1.03 -20.09 -0.90
C LYS A 125 1.65 -20.39 0.47
N ASP A 126 2.50 -19.49 0.94
CA ASP A 126 3.24 -19.59 2.19
C ASP A 126 3.68 -18.18 2.64
N ASP A 127 4.22 -18.10 3.86
CA ASP A 127 4.67 -16.84 4.47
C ASP A 127 5.85 -16.21 3.71
N GLU A 128 6.70 -17.03 3.08
CA GLU A 128 7.81 -16.53 2.26
C GLU A 128 7.27 -15.82 1.02
N ALA A 129 6.31 -16.41 0.29
CA ALA A 129 5.67 -15.79 -0.85
C ALA A 129 4.97 -14.47 -0.46
N LYS A 130 4.37 -14.41 0.74
CA LYS A 130 3.77 -13.18 1.28
C LYS A 130 4.85 -12.12 1.54
N LEU A 131 5.93 -12.49 2.22
CA LEU A 131 7.06 -11.61 2.50
C LEU A 131 7.67 -11.06 1.20
N GLN A 132 7.90 -11.92 0.21
CA GLN A 132 8.41 -11.54 -1.10
C GLN A 132 7.49 -10.53 -1.80
N SER A 133 6.18 -10.78 -1.74
CA SER A 133 5.18 -9.91 -2.38
C SER A 133 5.15 -8.51 -1.77
N ILE A 134 5.17 -8.42 -0.43
CA ILE A 134 4.89 -7.20 0.33
C ILE A 134 6.17 -6.39 0.60
N VAL A 135 7.28 -7.05 0.91
CA VAL A 135 8.49 -6.40 1.44
C VAL A 135 9.66 -6.42 0.46
N LEU A 136 9.83 -7.51 -0.31
CA LEU A 136 11.07 -7.76 -1.07
C LEU A 136 10.96 -7.49 -2.58
N GLY A 137 10.31 -6.39 -2.98
CA GLY A 137 10.26 -5.98 -4.40
C GLY A 137 9.06 -6.53 -5.17
N GLY A 138 8.15 -7.24 -4.52
CA GLY A 138 7.04 -7.91 -5.19
C GLY A 138 5.87 -7.01 -5.59
N THR A 139 4.85 -7.64 -6.15
CA THR A 139 3.66 -6.95 -6.67
C THR A 139 2.94 -6.12 -5.62
N ALA A 140 2.77 -6.62 -4.40
CA ALA A 140 2.06 -5.88 -3.35
C ALA A 140 2.81 -4.61 -2.96
N GLN A 141 4.14 -4.65 -2.91
CA GLN A 141 4.96 -3.46 -2.68
C GLN A 141 4.75 -2.41 -3.79
N LEU A 142 4.82 -2.80 -5.05
CA LEU A 142 4.63 -1.88 -6.18
C LEU A 142 3.23 -1.22 -6.17
N LYS A 143 2.19 -2.00 -5.86
CA LYS A 143 0.83 -1.47 -5.75
C LYS A 143 0.65 -0.57 -4.52
N SER A 144 1.32 -0.88 -3.41
CA SER A 144 1.35 -0.03 -2.22
C SER A 144 2.05 1.30 -2.49
N GLN A 145 3.15 1.29 -3.25
CA GLN A 145 3.84 2.50 -3.68
C GLN A 145 2.95 3.36 -4.59
N LYS A 146 2.27 2.74 -5.56
CA LYS A 146 1.33 3.48 -6.42
C LYS A 146 0.16 4.08 -5.63
N ALA A 147 -0.37 3.34 -4.65
CA ALA A 147 -1.40 3.86 -3.76
C ALA A 147 -0.89 5.04 -2.93
N PHE A 148 0.34 4.97 -2.44
CA PHE A 148 0.97 6.06 -1.68
C PHE A 148 1.09 7.32 -2.53
N GLU A 149 1.55 7.20 -3.77
CA GLU A 149 1.63 8.32 -4.73
C GLU A 149 0.25 8.93 -5.00
N LEU A 150 -0.75 8.11 -5.28
CA LEU A 150 -2.13 8.57 -5.51
C LEU A 150 -2.71 9.29 -4.28
N CYS A 151 -2.49 8.75 -3.08
CA CYS A 151 -2.94 9.38 -1.84
C CYS A 151 -2.20 10.70 -1.59
N THR A 152 -0.91 10.75 -1.89
CA THR A 152 -0.11 11.98 -1.78
C THR A 152 -0.66 13.05 -2.71
N SER A 153 -0.87 12.74 -3.99
CA SER A 153 -1.48 13.67 -4.95
C SER A 153 -2.90 14.08 -4.54
N PHE A 154 -3.73 13.15 -4.06
CA PHE A 154 -5.07 13.46 -3.55
C PHE A 154 -5.02 14.44 -2.37
N ALA A 155 -4.06 14.27 -1.45
CA ALA A 155 -3.92 15.16 -0.30
C ALA A 155 -3.52 16.60 -0.69
N PHE A 156 -2.77 16.78 -1.78
CA PHE A 156 -2.31 18.09 -2.25
C PHE A 156 -3.30 18.77 -3.22
N ASP A 157 -3.79 18.01 -4.20
CA ASP A 157 -4.55 18.53 -5.34
C ASP A 157 -6.05 18.20 -5.25
N GLY A 158 -6.47 17.40 -4.27
CA GLY A 158 -7.86 16.99 -4.06
C GLY A 158 -8.31 15.88 -5.00
N ALA A 159 -9.63 15.70 -5.10
CA ALA A 159 -10.24 14.56 -5.78
C ALA A 159 -10.11 14.57 -7.32
N GLU A 160 -9.80 15.72 -7.91
CA GLU A 160 -9.72 15.87 -9.37
C GLU A 160 -8.64 14.97 -9.99
N ILE A 161 -7.57 14.67 -9.24
CA ILE A 161 -6.50 13.75 -9.67
C ILE A 161 -7.01 12.36 -10.01
N LEU A 162 -8.14 11.92 -9.44
CA LEU A 162 -8.70 10.60 -9.72
C LEU A 162 -9.36 10.52 -11.10
N ASN A 163 -9.58 11.66 -11.75
CA ASN A 163 -10.20 11.77 -13.08
C ASN A 163 -9.19 12.19 -14.18
N LEU A 164 -7.99 12.63 -13.80
CA LEU A 164 -6.97 13.19 -14.71
C LEU A 164 -5.91 12.19 -15.18
N ASN A 165 -6.04 10.90 -14.83
CA ASN A 165 -5.08 9.85 -15.18
C ASN A 165 -5.53 9.01 -16.37
#